data_AF-A0ABD4SEA2-F1
#
_entry.id   AF-A0ABD4SEA2-F1
#
_cell.length_a   1.000
_cell.length_b   1.000
_cell.length_c   1.000
_cell.angle_alpha   90.00
_cell.angle_beta   90.00
_cell.angle_gamma   90.00
#
_symmetry.space_group_name_H-M   'P 1'
#
loop_
_entity.id
_entity.type
_entity.pdbx_description
1 polymer ?
#
loop_
_entity_poly.entity_id
_entity_poly.type
_entity_poly.pdbx_seq_one_letter_code
_entity_poly.pdbx_strand_id
1 'polypeptide(L)'
;MGGINCRPGKMACRVSEDDQEEYRLEYAHVVKNVFRYIEMFSHANALVEELMFLEQKDTERSSALISKVIEALDRAASYDNFAYAELVELTARLTKESSTVNSESAFLGNFAKTLQSHLLDLEKLSYEYSDNKVIEHLKDGELHTYIRYNEITQLTQRLAEGISETLLLLKKYSEVTLKMEQVEEKSLKRI
;
A
#
# COMPACT_ATOMS: atom_id res chain seq x y z
N MET A 1 -12.90 7.58 -7.15
CA MET A 1 -12.19 6.30 -7.33
C MET A 1 -13.24 5.22 -7.25
N GLY A 2 -13.47 4.53 -8.38
CA GLY A 2 -14.61 3.61 -8.54
C GLY A 2 -14.55 2.45 -7.56
N GLY A 3 -15.71 2.09 -7.00
CA GLY A 3 -15.82 0.95 -6.09
C GLY A 3 -15.88 -0.38 -6.86
N ILE A 4 -16.01 -1.47 -6.11
CA ILE A 4 -16.21 -2.80 -6.67
C ILE A 4 -17.60 -2.87 -7.32
N ASN A 5 -17.64 -2.95 -8.65
CA ASN A 5 -18.88 -3.15 -9.39
C ASN A 5 -19.04 -4.64 -9.71
N CYS A 6 -19.77 -5.36 -8.86
CA CYS A 6 -20.24 -6.71 -9.22
C CYS A 6 -21.31 -6.58 -10.33
N ARG A 7 -21.04 -7.17 -11.50
CA ARG A 7 -21.86 -7.07 -12.72
C ARG A 7 -23.33 -7.51 -12.54
N PRO A 8 -24.27 -6.87 -13.25
CA PRO A 8 -25.41 -7.52 -13.86
C PRO A 8 -25.08 -7.89 -15.33
N GLY A 9 -24.59 -9.12 -15.56
CA GLY A 9 -24.56 -9.69 -16.92
C GLY A 9 -23.21 -10.19 -17.46
N LYS A 10 -22.83 -11.41 -17.06
CA LYS A 10 -22.42 -12.53 -17.97
C LYS A 10 -22.15 -13.84 -17.21
N MET A 11 -22.05 -13.79 -15.89
CA MET A 11 -22.62 -14.75 -14.95
C MET A 11 -23.02 -13.89 -13.76
N ALA A 12 -24.25 -14.02 -13.29
CA ALA A 12 -24.74 -13.21 -12.19
C ALA A 12 -23.89 -13.50 -10.94
N CYS A 13 -23.08 -12.53 -10.51
CA CYS A 13 -22.88 -12.37 -9.08
C CYS A 13 -24.29 -12.07 -8.55
N ARG A 14 -24.90 -13.03 -7.85
CA ARG A 14 -26.18 -12.82 -7.14
C ARG A 14 -25.89 -12.10 -5.83
N VAL A 15 -25.31 -10.91 -5.96
CA VAL A 15 -24.98 -10.03 -4.84
C VAL A 15 -26.04 -8.93 -4.87
N SER A 16 -26.74 -8.71 -3.75
CA SER A 16 -27.81 -7.70 -3.70
C SER A 16 -27.23 -6.29 -3.88
N GLU A 17 -28.04 -5.31 -4.27
CA GLU A 17 -27.56 -3.92 -4.42
C GLU A 17 -26.96 -3.38 -3.11
N ASP A 18 -27.55 -3.74 -1.97
CA ASP A 18 -27.05 -3.40 -0.64
C ASP A 18 -25.66 -4.01 -0.38
N ASP A 19 -25.47 -5.29 -0.73
CA ASP A 19 -24.17 -5.97 -0.60
C ASP A 19 -23.11 -5.36 -1.53
N GLN A 20 -23.52 -4.90 -2.73
CA GLN A 20 -22.61 -4.20 -3.64
C GLN A 20 -22.14 -2.87 -3.05
N GLU A 21 -23.03 -2.09 -2.44
CA GLU A 21 -22.67 -0.85 -1.78
C GLU A 21 -21.72 -1.08 -0.59
N GLU A 22 -21.96 -2.14 0.19
CA GLU A 22 -21.06 -2.57 1.27
C GLU A 22 -19.65 -2.91 0.74
N TYR A 23 -19.54 -3.70 -0.33
CA TYR A 23 -18.25 -4.02 -0.96
C TYR A 23 -17.51 -2.79 -1.49
N ARG A 24 -18.24 -1.79 -1.99
CA ARG A 24 -17.64 -0.52 -2.44
C ARG A 24 -17.08 0.27 -1.26
N LEU A 25 -17.78 0.29 -0.12
CA LEU A 25 -17.32 0.96 1.09
C LEU A 25 -16.08 0.25 1.65
N GLU A 26 -16.10 -1.08 1.75
CA GLU A 26 -14.94 -1.86 2.21
C GLU A 26 -13.71 -1.65 1.32
N TYR A 27 -13.88 -1.66 0.01
CA TYR A 27 -12.78 -1.35 -0.90
C TYR A 27 -12.27 0.09 -0.73
N ALA A 28 -13.15 1.07 -0.48
CA ALA A 28 -12.73 2.43 -0.20
C ALA A 28 -11.90 2.54 1.09
N HIS A 29 -12.19 1.70 2.09
CA HIS A 29 -11.38 1.57 3.30
C HIS A 29 -9.98 1.00 3.00
N VAL A 30 -9.89 -0.07 2.19
CA VAL A 30 -8.61 -0.61 1.72
C VAL A 30 -7.79 0.50 1.05
N VAL A 31 -8.40 1.22 0.09
CA VAL A 31 -7.72 2.29 -0.64
C VAL A 31 -7.25 3.42 0.29
N LYS A 32 -8.08 3.82 1.26
CA LYS A 32 -7.69 4.81 2.28
C LYS A 32 -6.46 4.36 3.06
N ASN A 33 -6.41 3.09 3.47
CA ASN A 33 -5.27 2.54 4.19
C ASN A 33 -4.01 2.49 3.31
N VAL A 34 -4.14 2.15 2.02
CA VAL A 34 -3.03 2.23 1.05
C VAL A 34 -2.46 3.66 0.94
N PHE A 35 -3.32 4.68 0.85
CA PHE A 35 -2.83 6.07 0.80
C PHE A 35 -2.15 6.51 2.10
N ARG A 36 -2.63 6.06 3.26
CA ARG A 36 -2.00 6.33 4.55
C ARG A 36 -0.65 5.63 4.70
N TYR A 37 -0.54 4.40 4.21
CA TYR A 37 0.73 3.70 4.08
C TYR A 37 1.73 4.55 3.26
N ILE A 38 1.34 4.97 2.05
CA ILE A 38 2.20 5.78 1.15
C ILE A 38 2.60 7.10 1.80
N GLU A 39 1.67 7.77 2.49
CA GLU A 39 1.91 9.01 3.22
C GLU A 39 2.98 8.82 4.31
N MET A 40 2.84 7.79 5.15
CA MET A 40 3.77 7.51 6.24
C MET A 40 5.15 7.08 5.73
N PHE A 41 5.21 6.28 4.67
CA PHE A 41 6.49 5.93 4.03
C PHE A 41 7.18 7.16 3.44
N SER A 42 6.42 8.04 2.78
CA SER A 42 6.97 9.29 2.24
C SER A 42 7.46 10.22 3.35
N HIS A 43 6.76 10.26 4.48
CA HIS A 43 7.18 11.00 5.67
C HIS A 43 8.48 10.43 6.26
N ALA A 44 8.60 9.10 6.37
CA ALA A 44 9.84 8.44 6.81
C ALA A 44 11.02 8.83 5.91
N ASN A 45 10.85 8.79 4.59
CA ASN A 45 11.90 9.18 3.65
C ASN A 45 12.32 10.65 3.82
N ALA A 46 11.38 11.56 4.05
CA ALA A 46 11.71 12.96 4.33
C ALA A 46 12.54 13.12 5.62
N LEU A 47 12.21 12.37 6.67
CA LEU A 47 12.98 12.35 7.92
C LEU A 47 14.38 11.76 7.73
N VAL A 48 14.53 10.75 6.87
CA VAL A 48 15.83 10.16 6.51
C VAL A 48 16.72 11.17 5.78
N GLU A 49 16.16 11.95 4.85
CA GLU A 49 16.92 13.02 4.19
C GLU A 49 17.33 14.11 5.18
N GLU A 50 16.45 14.49 6.11
CA GLU A 50 16.79 15.43 7.19
C GLU A 50 17.91 14.88 8.09
N LEU A 51 17.82 13.60 8.45
CA LEU A 51 18.82 12.90 9.24
C LEU A 51 20.20 12.91 8.57
N MET A 52 20.27 12.56 7.28
CA MET A 52 21.53 12.61 6.50
C MET A 52 22.08 14.04 6.37
N PHE A 53 21.23 15.05 6.35
CA PHE A 53 21.67 16.45 6.28
C PHE A 53 22.25 16.98 7.60
N LEU A 54 21.78 16.44 8.74
CA LEU A 54 22.12 16.89 10.08
C LEU A 54 23.22 16.08 10.76
N GLU A 55 23.60 14.91 10.23
CA GLU A 55 24.50 13.96 10.87
C GLU A 55 25.79 14.58 11.47
N GLN A 56 26.40 15.54 10.76
CA GLN A 56 27.66 16.22 11.17
C GLN A 56 27.42 17.56 11.88
N LYS A 57 26.17 18.00 12.03
CA LYS A 57 25.80 19.32 12.56
C LYS A 57 25.17 19.25 13.95
N ASP A 58 24.36 18.22 14.18
CA ASP A 58 23.56 18.09 15.40
C ASP A 58 23.23 16.61 15.66
N THR A 59 24.12 15.94 16.39
CA THR A 59 24.00 14.50 16.68
C THR A 59 22.81 14.18 17.58
N GLU A 60 22.46 15.07 18.52
CA GLU A 60 21.32 14.88 19.41
C GLU A 60 20.00 14.90 18.63
N ARG A 61 19.83 15.91 17.77
CA ARG A 61 18.67 15.99 16.86
C ARG A 61 18.64 14.84 15.87
N SER A 62 19.79 14.42 15.35
CA SER A 62 19.91 13.27 14.45
C SER A 62 19.46 11.96 15.13
N SER A 63 19.87 11.74 16.38
CA SER A 63 19.42 10.58 17.15
C SER A 63 17.89 10.56 17.35
N ALA A 64 17.30 11.72 17.67
CA ALA A 64 15.85 11.84 17.80
C ALA A 64 15.09 11.61 16.47
N LEU A 65 15.72 11.94 15.32
CA LEU A 65 15.13 11.68 14.01
C LEU A 65 15.07 10.19 13.68
N ILE A 66 16.06 9.39 14.09
CA ILE A 66 16.03 7.93 13.89
C ILE A 66 14.77 7.32 14.51
N SER A 67 14.45 7.66 15.76
CA SER A 67 13.23 7.17 16.41
C SER A 67 11.96 7.58 15.66
N LYS A 68 11.92 8.78 15.07
CA LYS A 68 10.78 9.24 14.26
C LYS A 68 10.69 8.51 12.91
N VAL A 69 11.83 8.18 12.30
CA VAL A 69 11.88 7.35 11.08
C VAL A 69 11.26 5.99 11.37
N ILE A 70 11.69 5.33 12.46
CA ILE A 70 11.14 4.03 12.89
C ILE A 70 9.62 4.15 13.14
N GLU A 71 9.17 5.15 13.90
CA GLU A 71 7.74 5.36 14.17
C GLU A 71 6.93 5.56 12.88
N ALA A 72 7.48 6.29 11.89
CA ALA A 72 6.83 6.48 10.60
C ALA A 72 6.77 5.19 9.78
N LEU A 73 7.84 4.39 9.76
CA LEU A 73 7.88 3.09 9.09
C LEU A 73 6.93 2.07 9.73
N ASP A 74 6.88 2.01 11.06
CA ASP A 74 5.96 1.13 11.79
C ASP A 74 4.49 1.50 11.54
N ARG A 75 4.19 2.80 11.46
CA ARG A 75 2.86 3.27 11.05
C ARG A 75 2.55 2.92 9.59
N ALA A 76 3.53 3.05 8.69
CA ALA A 76 3.39 2.65 7.30
C ALA A 76 3.07 1.15 7.20
N ALA A 77 3.83 0.30 7.89
CA ALA A 77 3.61 -1.15 7.99
C ALA A 77 2.22 -1.48 8.57
N SER A 78 1.79 -0.77 9.61
CA SER A 78 0.47 -0.97 10.21
C SER A 78 -0.67 -0.68 9.23
N TYR A 79 -0.59 0.43 8.48
CA TYR A 79 -1.59 0.77 7.46
C TYR A 79 -1.58 -0.21 6.29
N ASP A 80 -0.41 -0.65 5.85
CA ASP A 80 -0.27 -1.64 4.78
C ASP A 80 -0.85 -3.00 5.21
N ASN A 81 -0.59 -3.42 6.45
CA ASN A 81 -1.18 -4.62 7.03
C ASN A 81 -2.72 -4.53 7.16
N PHE A 82 -3.27 -3.38 7.55
CA PHE A 82 -4.71 -3.18 7.56
C PHE A 82 -5.30 -3.27 6.14
N ALA A 83 -4.68 -2.62 5.16
CA ALA A 83 -5.12 -2.71 3.76
C ALA A 83 -5.05 -4.16 3.25
N TYR A 84 -3.97 -4.88 3.55
CA TYR A 84 -3.81 -6.28 3.21
C TYR A 84 -4.90 -7.16 3.83
N ALA A 85 -5.12 -7.06 5.14
CA ALA A 85 -6.09 -7.88 5.87
C ALA A 85 -7.52 -7.65 5.36
N GLU A 86 -7.93 -6.38 5.22
CA GLU A 86 -9.23 -6.00 4.67
C GLU A 86 -9.42 -6.53 3.23
N LEU A 87 -8.37 -6.44 2.40
CA LEU A 87 -8.42 -6.91 1.02
C LEU A 87 -8.50 -8.45 0.92
N VAL A 88 -7.84 -9.19 1.82
CA VAL A 88 -7.95 -10.65 1.90
C VAL A 88 -9.35 -11.07 2.30
N GLU A 89 -9.94 -10.43 3.30
CA GLU A 89 -11.31 -10.68 3.75
C GLU A 89 -12.32 -10.43 2.62
N LEU A 90 -12.19 -9.28 1.96
CA LEU A 90 -13.00 -8.91 0.80
C LEU A 90 -12.90 -9.92 -0.35
N THR A 91 -11.68 -10.38 -0.67
CA THR A 91 -11.44 -11.39 -1.69
C THR A 91 -12.10 -12.72 -1.33
N ALA A 92 -12.04 -13.12 -0.06
CA ALA A 92 -12.64 -14.37 0.42
C ALA A 92 -14.17 -14.34 0.36
N ARG A 93 -14.81 -13.21 0.72
CA ARG A 93 -16.26 -13.02 0.61
C ARG A 93 -16.73 -13.11 -0.84
N LEU A 94 -16.10 -12.36 -1.75
CA LEU A 94 -16.41 -12.39 -3.18
C LEU A 94 -16.29 -13.80 -3.77
N THR A 95 -15.26 -14.55 -3.37
CA THR A 95 -15.03 -15.92 -3.86
C THR A 95 -16.10 -16.91 -3.36
N LYS A 96 -16.64 -16.72 -2.15
CA LYS A 96 -17.73 -17.55 -1.61
C LYS A 96 -19.06 -17.30 -2.32
N GLU A 97 -19.30 -16.06 -2.73
CA GLU A 97 -20.56 -15.65 -3.38
C GLU A 97 -20.57 -15.93 -4.89
N SER A 98 -19.41 -15.97 -5.55
CA SER A 98 -19.29 -16.33 -6.96
C SER A 98 -18.87 -17.80 -7.13
N SER A 99 -19.72 -18.63 -7.75
CA SER A 99 -19.42 -20.04 -8.08
C SER A 99 -18.29 -20.24 -9.11
N THR A 100 -17.72 -19.15 -9.63
CA THR A 100 -16.56 -19.14 -10.54
C THR A 100 -15.57 -18.10 -10.04
N VAL A 101 -14.26 -18.41 -10.06
CA VAL A 101 -13.20 -17.42 -9.82
C VAL A 101 -13.32 -16.37 -10.92
N ASN A 102 -13.93 -15.23 -10.58
CA ASN A 102 -14.09 -14.13 -11.52
C ASN A 102 -12.75 -13.36 -11.63
N SER A 103 -12.60 -12.56 -12.69
CA SER A 103 -11.38 -11.77 -12.91
C SER A 103 -11.08 -10.77 -11.77
N GLU A 104 -12.08 -10.42 -10.98
CA GLU A 104 -11.95 -9.49 -9.84
C GLU A 104 -11.27 -10.15 -8.65
N SER A 105 -11.65 -11.36 -8.25
CA SER A 105 -10.98 -12.06 -7.15
C SER A 105 -9.52 -12.37 -7.47
N ALA A 106 -9.20 -12.68 -8.73
CA ALA A 106 -7.81 -12.81 -9.18
C ALA A 106 -7.03 -11.49 -9.11
N PHE A 107 -7.66 -10.37 -9.47
CA PHE A 107 -7.06 -9.04 -9.35
C PHE A 107 -6.80 -8.66 -7.90
N LEU A 108 -7.82 -8.80 -7.02
CA LEU A 108 -7.70 -8.46 -5.60
C LEU A 108 -6.69 -9.37 -4.89
N GLY A 109 -6.64 -10.66 -5.24
CA GLY A 109 -5.63 -11.59 -4.73
C GLY A 109 -4.20 -11.23 -5.14
N ASN A 110 -3.99 -10.74 -6.37
CA ASN A 110 -2.67 -10.22 -6.78
C ASN A 110 -2.32 -8.93 -6.04
N PHE A 111 -3.29 -8.04 -5.87
CA PHE A 111 -3.08 -6.80 -5.12
C PHE A 111 -2.73 -7.09 -3.65
N ALA A 112 -3.38 -8.05 -3.01
CA ALA A 112 -3.05 -8.48 -1.65
C ALA A 112 -1.63 -9.04 -1.54
N LYS A 113 -1.13 -9.79 -2.53
CA LYS A 113 0.26 -10.26 -2.54
C LYS A 113 1.26 -9.12 -2.65
N THR A 114 0.95 -8.09 -3.44
CA THR A 114 1.78 -6.89 -3.54
C THR A 114 1.88 -6.19 -2.18
N LEU A 115 0.74 -5.94 -1.52
CA LEU A 115 0.73 -5.34 -0.17
C LEU A 115 1.51 -6.21 0.84
N GLN A 116 1.31 -7.53 0.84
CA GLN A 116 2.06 -8.43 1.71
C GLN A 116 3.59 -8.33 1.51
N SER A 117 4.04 -8.18 0.26
CA SER A 117 5.47 -7.99 -0.02
C SER A 117 5.99 -6.67 0.54
N HIS A 118 5.20 -5.59 0.44
CA HIS A 118 5.58 -4.29 1.00
C HIS A 118 5.67 -4.34 2.52
N LEU A 119 4.72 -4.99 3.18
CA LEU A 119 4.74 -5.16 4.63
C LEU A 119 6.06 -5.77 5.11
N LEU A 120 6.51 -6.85 4.45
CA LEU A 120 7.77 -7.50 4.78
C LEU A 120 8.99 -6.59 4.56
N ASP A 121 8.98 -5.80 3.49
CA ASP A 121 10.07 -4.84 3.22
C ASP A 121 10.04 -3.65 4.20
N LEU A 122 8.86 -3.19 4.64
CA LEU A 122 8.72 -2.15 5.67
C LEU A 122 9.20 -2.62 7.04
N GLU A 123 8.82 -3.84 7.45
CA GLU A 123 9.27 -4.43 8.71
C GLU A 123 10.80 -4.58 8.72
N LYS A 124 11.39 -5.03 7.61
CA LYS A 124 12.85 -5.10 7.45
C LYS A 124 13.48 -3.72 7.50
N LEU A 125 12.90 -2.73 6.82
CA LEU A 125 13.45 -1.37 6.81
C LEU A 125 13.40 -0.74 8.21
N SER A 126 12.30 -0.92 8.93
CA SER A 126 12.17 -0.48 10.33
C SER A 126 13.22 -1.17 11.20
N TYR A 127 13.42 -2.48 11.02
CA TYR A 127 14.46 -3.24 11.72
C TYR A 127 15.86 -2.69 11.45
N GLU A 128 16.24 -2.43 10.19
CA GLU A 128 17.55 -1.85 9.85
C GLU A 128 17.78 -0.50 10.53
N TYR A 129 16.75 0.34 10.65
CA TYR A 129 16.86 1.61 11.39
C TYR A 129 16.94 1.45 12.90
N SER A 130 16.42 0.34 13.44
CA SER A 130 16.51 0.00 14.86
C SER A 130 17.81 -0.72 15.24
N ASP A 131 18.59 -1.21 14.26
CA ASP A 131 19.88 -1.85 14.50
C ASP A 131 20.87 -0.83 15.09
N ASN A 132 21.66 -1.29 16.06
CA ASN A 132 22.72 -0.49 16.67
C ASN A 132 23.72 0.05 15.64
N LYS A 133 23.87 -0.61 14.48
CA LYS A 133 24.73 -0.14 13.37
C LYS A 133 24.39 1.27 12.90
N VAL A 134 23.11 1.63 12.84
CA VAL A 134 22.70 2.99 12.43
C VAL A 134 23.20 4.02 13.43
N ILE A 135 23.14 3.71 14.72
CA ILE A 135 23.64 4.59 15.78
C ILE A 135 25.17 4.66 15.79
N GLU A 136 25.85 3.55 15.52
CA GLU A 136 27.32 3.51 15.37
C GLU A 136 27.76 4.39 14.20
N HIS A 137 27.20 4.19 13.01
CA HIS A 137 27.53 5.02 11.84
C HIS A 137 27.15 6.49 12.01
N LEU A 138 26.10 6.80 12.78
CA LEU A 138 25.78 8.18 13.15
C LEU A 138 26.88 8.80 14.00
N LYS A 139 27.39 8.09 15.01
CA LYS A 139 28.47 8.57 15.88
C LYS A 139 29.78 8.76 15.12
N ASP A 140 30.03 7.91 14.14
CA ASP A 140 31.22 7.97 13.29
C ASP A 140 31.11 9.05 12.18
N GLY A 141 29.92 9.64 12.01
CA GLY A 141 29.67 10.68 10.98
C GLY A 141 29.64 10.12 9.55
N GLU A 142 29.35 8.83 9.42
CA GLU A 142 29.32 8.07 8.15
C GLU A 142 27.94 7.50 7.82
N LEU A 143 26.90 7.96 8.52
CA LEU A 143 25.53 7.45 8.37
C LEU A 143 25.00 7.60 6.94
N HIS A 144 25.25 8.73 6.27
CA HIS A 144 24.83 8.91 4.89
C HIS A 144 25.43 7.86 3.96
N THR A 145 26.69 7.48 4.16
CA THR A 145 27.37 6.42 3.40
C THR A 145 26.72 5.08 3.71
N TYR A 146 26.50 4.79 4.99
CA TYR A 146 25.86 3.57 5.41
C TYR A 146 24.46 3.41 4.78
N ILE A 147 23.61 4.44 4.85
CA ILE A 147 22.27 4.42 4.27
C ILE A 147 22.32 4.21 2.75
N ARG A 148 23.17 4.96 2.04
CA ARG A 148 23.20 4.99 0.57
C ARG A 148 23.75 3.73 -0.10
N TYR A 149 24.64 3.00 0.58
CA TYR A 149 25.36 1.88 -0.01
C TYR A 149 25.02 0.52 0.60
N ASN A 150 24.00 0.43 1.45
CA ASN A 150 23.56 -0.83 2.07
C ASN A 150 22.09 -1.16 1.79
N GLU A 151 21.62 -2.22 2.47
CA GLU A 151 20.28 -2.80 2.40
C GLU A 151 19.15 -1.75 2.50
N ILE A 152 19.34 -0.70 3.31
CA ILE A 152 18.36 0.39 3.51
C ILE A 152 17.95 1.02 2.18
N THR A 153 18.90 1.38 1.31
CA THR A 153 18.59 1.98 0.00
C THR A 153 17.88 1.00 -0.92
N GLN A 154 18.29 -0.28 -0.90
CA GLN A 154 17.66 -1.31 -1.73
C GLN A 154 16.21 -1.57 -1.32
N LEU A 155 15.95 -1.68 -0.01
CA LEU A 155 14.61 -1.79 0.55
C LEU A 155 13.74 -0.58 0.17
N THR A 156 14.28 0.62 0.33
CA THR A 156 13.59 1.88 0.01
C THR A 156 13.22 1.95 -1.47
N GLN A 157 14.12 1.53 -2.36
CA GLN A 157 13.87 1.48 -3.81
C GLN A 157 12.77 0.48 -4.16
N ARG A 158 12.83 -0.75 -3.61
CA ARG A 158 11.80 -1.78 -3.84
C ARG A 158 10.42 -1.31 -3.38
N LEU A 159 10.34 -0.66 -2.22
CA LEU A 159 9.10 -0.07 -1.72
C LEU A 159 8.58 1.05 -2.63
N ALA A 160 9.45 1.93 -3.12
CA ALA A 160 9.05 3.02 -4.03
C ALA A 160 8.54 2.48 -5.39
N GLU A 161 9.17 1.44 -5.93
CA GLU A 161 8.72 0.74 -7.13
C GLU A 161 7.35 0.08 -6.88
N GLY A 162 7.21 -0.66 -5.77
CA GLY A 162 5.97 -1.32 -5.38
C GLY A 162 4.80 -0.36 -5.10
N ILE A 163 5.07 0.82 -4.55
CA ILE A 163 4.08 1.90 -4.43
C ILE A 163 3.60 2.34 -5.81
N SER A 164 4.52 2.51 -6.77
CA SER A 164 4.18 2.89 -8.13
C SER A 164 3.30 1.82 -8.81
N GLU A 165 3.62 0.55 -8.63
CA GLU A 165 2.79 -0.57 -9.09
C GLU A 165 1.40 -0.56 -8.45
N THR A 166 1.32 -0.31 -7.14
CA THR A 166 0.06 -0.20 -6.40
C THR A 166 -0.82 0.92 -6.93
N LEU A 167 -0.25 2.11 -7.16
CA LEU A 167 -0.98 3.23 -7.75
C LEU A 167 -1.49 2.91 -9.17
N LEU A 168 -0.71 2.17 -9.97
CA LEU A 168 -1.16 1.69 -11.28
C LEU A 168 -2.29 0.66 -11.17
N LEU A 169 -2.25 -0.25 -10.18
CA LEU A 169 -3.33 -1.21 -9.93
C LEU A 169 -4.62 -0.48 -9.54
N LEU A 170 -4.56 0.47 -8.60
CA LEU A 170 -5.70 1.29 -8.19
C LEU A 170 -6.30 2.07 -9.37
N LYS A 171 -5.44 2.67 -10.20
CA LYS A 171 -5.88 3.37 -11.42
C LYS A 171 -6.57 2.43 -12.40
N LYS A 172 -5.95 1.27 -12.73
CA LYS A 172 -6.52 0.28 -13.65
C LYS A 172 -7.88 -0.19 -13.16
N TYR A 173 -8.02 -0.43 -11.86
CA TYR A 173 -9.30 -0.81 -11.28
C TYR A 173 -10.36 0.26 -11.52
N SER A 174 -10.06 1.52 -11.20
CA SER A 174 -10.99 2.64 -11.41
C SER A 174 -11.36 2.88 -12.87
N GLU A 175 -10.44 2.67 -13.82
CA GLU A 175 -10.72 2.82 -15.26
C GLU A 175 -11.62 1.71 -15.81
N VAL A 176 -11.43 0.47 -15.33
CA VAL A 176 -12.29 -0.66 -15.67
C VAL A 176 -13.71 -0.39 -15.17
N THR A 177 -13.87 0.08 -13.93
CA THR A 177 -15.17 0.48 -13.37
C THR A 177 -15.87 1.54 -14.25
N LEU A 178 -15.16 2.62 -14.61
CA LEU A 178 -15.70 3.73 -15.43
C LEU A 178 -16.12 3.30 -16.84
N LYS A 179 -15.30 2.52 -17.55
CA LYS A 179 -15.63 2.06 -18.90
C LYS A 179 -16.85 1.16 -18.90
N MET A 180 -17.08 0.42 -17.81
CA MET A 180 -18.22 -0.47 -17.66
C MET A 180 -19.53 0.30 -17.40
N GLU A 181 -19.51 1.32 -16.54
CA GLU A 181 -20.67 2.21 -16.30
C GLU A 181 -21.18 2.86 -17.60
N GLN A 182 -20.24 3.30 -18.47
CA GLN A 182 -20.58 3.90 -19.76
C GLN A 182 -21.19 2.91 -20.77
N VAL A 183 -20.91 1.61 -20.64
CA VAL A 183 -21.50 0.57 -21.50
C VAL A 183 -22.91 0.23 -21.03
N GLU A 184 -23.15 0.15 -19.71
CA GLU A 184 -24.47 -0.10 -19.13
C GLU A 184 -25.45 1.04 -19.46
N GLU A 185 -25.01 2.31 -19.31
CA GLU A 185 -25.86 3.46 -19.62
C GLU A 185 -26.28 3.50 -21.11
N LYS A 186 -25.41 3.06 -22.02
CA LYS A 186 -25.72 2.92 -23.45
C LYS A 186 -26.64 1.74 -23.76
N SER A 187 -26.67 0.72 -22.89
CA SER A 187 -27.50 -0.48 -23.04
C SER A 187 -28.93 -0.19 -22.58
N LEU A 188 -29.08 0.53 -21.46
CA LEU A 188 -30.36 0.95 -20.89
C LEU A 188 -31.08 2.01 -21.74
N LYS A 189 -30.34 2.91 -22.41
CA LYS A 189 -30.91 3.91 -23.33
C LYS A 189 -31.38 3.35 -24.69
N ARG A 190 -31.18 2.06 -24.95
CA ARG A 190 -31.60 1.38 -26.20
C ARG A 190 -32.86 0.53 -26.04
N ILE A 191 -33.49 0.56 -24.86
CA ILE A 191 -34.81 -0.02 -24.57
C ILE A 191 -35.80 1.14 -24.44
#